data_AF-A0A420NF19-F1
#
_entry.id   AF-A0A420NF19-F1
#
_cell.length_a   1.000
_cell.length_b   1.000
_cell.length_c   1.000
_cell.angle_alpha   90.00
_cell.angle_beta   90.00
_cell.angle_gamma   90.00
#
_symmetry.space_group_name_H-M   'P 1'
#
loop_
_entity.id
_entity.type
_entity.pdbx_description
1 polymer ?
#
loop_
_entity_poly.entity_id
_entity_poly.type
_entity_poly.pdbx_seq_one_letter_code
_entity_poly.pdbx_strand_id
1 'polypeptide(L)'
;MARNRYSQTRKNDRKPLRIFQANVGKIPPAHDCALALADSEQYDVVLLQEPWTAHTETRTLTKTHPAYDTFTPVDMWNSNDTRPR
;
A
#
# COMPACT_ATOMS: atom_id res chain seq x y z
N MET A 1 -47.29 22.23 -16.97
CA MET A 1 -47.03 21.43 -15.76
C MET A 1 -46.06 20.31 -16.10
N ALA A 2 -45.18 19.97 -15.14
CA ALA A 2 -44.27 18.81 -15.07
C ALA A 2 -43.04 18.84 -16.03
N ARG A 3 -41.81 18.55 -15.61
CA ARG A 3 -41.25 18.15 -14.30
C ARG A 3 -39.78 18.61 -14.28
N ASN A 4 -39.40 19.24 -13.17
CA ASN A 4 -38.04 19.63 -12.84
C ASN A 4 -37.14 18.38 -12.89
N ARG A 5 -36.25 18.30 -13.90
CA ARG A 5 -35.19 17.30 -13.94
C ARG A 5 -34.25 17.65 -12.80
N TYR A 6 -34.45 16.99 -11.66
CA TYR A 6 -33.51 16.96 -10.56
C TYR A 6 -32.14 16.65 -11.17
N SER A 7 -31.30 17.67 -11.23
CA SER A 7 -29.85 17.50 -11.22
C SER A 7 -29.57 16.70 -9.94
N GLN A 8 -29.44 15.38 -10.07
CA GLN A 8 -28.83 14.56 -9.06
C GLN A 8 -27.35 14.95 -9.07
N THR A 9 -27.02 16.05 -8.40
CA THR A 9 -25.69 16.23 -7.83
C THR A 9 -25.45 15.01 -6.96
N ARG A 10 -24.71 14.03 -7.50
CA ARG A 10 -24.14 12.96 -6.68
C ARG A 10 -23.36 13.68 -5.59
N LYS A 11 -23.89 13.68 -4.36
CA LYS A 11 -23.10 14.08 -3.21
C LYS A 11 -21.89 13.16 -3.21
N ASN A 12 -20.72 13.73 -3.45
CA ASN A 12 -19.44 13.02 -3.33
C ASN A 12 -19.18 12.81 -1.84
N ASP A 13 -20.00 11.98 -1.19
CA ASP A 13 -19.84 11.56 0.21
C ASP A 13 -18.67 10.57 0.38
N ARG A 14 -17.92 10.29 -0.70
CA ARG A 14 -16.69 9.51 -0.64
C ARG A 14 -15.57 10.37 -0.07
N LYS A 15 -15.08 10.00 1.10
CA LYS A 15 -13.81 10.47 1.66
C LYS A 15 -12.71 10.36 0.58
N PRO A 16 -11.84 11.37 0.42
CA PRO A 16 -10.71 11.26 -0.49
C PRO A 16 -9.81 10.09 -0.10
N LEU A 17 -9.35 9.33 -1.09
CA LEU A 17 -8.38 8.26 -0.91
C LEU A 17 -7.06 8.86 -0.41
N ARG A 18 -6.51 8.31 0.68
CA ARG A 18 -5.24 8.75 1.26
C ARG A 18 -4.17 7.68 1.04
N ILE A 19 -3.05 8.11 0.47
CA ILE A 19 -1.92 7.25 0.15
C ILE A 19 -0.73 7.68 0.99
N PHE A 20 -0.12 6.73 1.71
CA PHE A 20 1.14 6.92 2.40
C PHE A 20 2.27 6.34 1.55
N GLN A 21 3.30 7.13 1.27
CA GLN A 21 4.47 6.66 0.52
C GLN A 21 5.74 6.97 1.30
N ALA A 22 6.60 5.97 1.48
CA ALA A 22 7.87 6.11 2.16
C ALA A 22 8.93 5.19 1.55
N ASN A 23 10.19 5.63 1.55
CA ASN A 23 11.34 4.75 1.36
C ASN A 23 11.90 4.41 2.75
N VAL A 24 12.02 3.12 3.07
CA VAL A 24 12.45 2.65 4.39
C VAL A 24 13.90 2.13 4.40
N GLY A 25 14.62 2.26 3.28
CA GLY A 25 16.06 2.00 3.17
C GLY A 25 16.47 0.58 3.53
N LYS A 26 15.57 -0.40 3.39
CA LYS A 26 15.70 -1.79 3.86
C LYS A 26 15.94 -1.92 5.38
N ILE A 27 15.63 -0.88 6.17
CA ILE A 27 15.84 -0.88 7.61
C ILE A 27 14.59 -1.45 8.31
N PRO A 28 14.68 -2.56 9.08
CA PRO A 28 13.51 -3.18 9.67
C PRO A 28 12.74 -2.26 10.65
N PRO A 29 13.39 -1.53 11.58
CA PRO A 29 12.67 -0.56 12.42
C PRO A 29 11.96 0.55 11.64
N ALA A 30 12.53 1.03 10.53
CA ALA A 30 11.91 2.04 9.69
C ALA A 30 10.66 1.49 8.99
N HIS A 31 10.70 0.23 8.56
CA HIS A 31 9.55 -0.48 8.00
C HIS A 31 8.42 -0.62 9.03
N ASP A 32 8.72 -1.10 10.24
CA ASP A 32 7.72 -1.24 11.31
C ASP A 32 7.10 0.13 11.66
N CYS A 33 7.91 1.18 11.81
CA CYS A 33 7.44 2.54 12.08
C CYS A 33 6.56 3.10 10.95
N ALA A 34 6.92 2.85 9.69
CA ALA A 34 6.14 3.30 8.53
C ALA A 34 4.74 2.69 8.53
N LEU A 35 4.62 1.39 8.82
CA LEU A 35 3.33 0.70 8.90
C LEU A 35 2.47 1.19 10.08
N ALA A 36 3.09 1.35 11.26
CA ALA A 36 2.41 1.86 12.44
C ALA A 36 1.90 3.30 12.25
N LEU A 37 2.71 4.17 11.63
CA LEU A 37 2.32 5.54 11.32
C LEU A 37 1.20 5.59 10.28
N ALA A 38 1.25 4.71 9.28
CA ALA A 38 0.19 4.63 8.28
C ALA A 38 -1.16 4.26 8.91
N ASP A 39 -1.16 3.26 9.80
CA ASP A 39 -2.35 2.84 10.55
C ASP A 39 -2.86 3.93 11.50
N SER A 40 -1.98 4.55 12.29
CA SER A 40 -2.36 5.59 13.25
C SER A 40 -3.03 6.79 12.57
N GLU A 41 -2.55 7.13 11.38
CA GLU A 41 -3.08 8.22 10.57
C GLU A 41 -4.21 7.78 9.63
N GLN A 42 -4.62 6.51 9.64
CA GLN A 42 -5.68 5.93 8.80
C GLN A 42 -5.50 6.24 7.30
N TYR A 43 -4.36 5.85 6.75
CA TYR A 43 -4.15 5.82 5.30
C TYR A 43 -4.82 4.59 4.67
N ASP A 44 -5.36 4.75 3.46
CA ASP A 44 -6.08 3.68 2.77
C ASP A 44 -5.12 2.76 1.99
N VAL A 45 -4.01 3.31 1.48
CA VAL A 45 -3.00 2.58 0.70
C VAL A 45 -1.60 2.97 1.19
N VAL A 46 -0.75 1.96 1.34
CA VAL A 46 0.65 2.11 1.77
C VAL A 46 1.59 1.65 0.67
N LEU A 47 2.49 2.53 0.24
CA LEU A 47 3.49 2.28 -0.80
C LEU A 47 4.89 2.40 -0.21
N LEU A 48 5.55 1.26 0.06
CA LEU A 48 6.90 1.23 0.62
C LEU A 48 7.93 0.91 -0.46
N GLN A 49 8.93 1.79 -0.58
CA GLN A 49 10.13 1.56 -1.36
C GLN A 49 11.26 1.04 -0.49
N GLU A 50 12.09 0.17 -1.08
CA GLU A 50 13.15 -0.54 -0.36
C GLU A 50 12.66 -1.20 0.94
N PRO A 51 11.56 -1.98 0.92
CA PRO A 51 11.08 -2.64 2.12
C PRO A 51 12.15 -3.57 2.68
N TRP A 52 12.23 -3.66 4.00
CA TRP A 52 13.01 -4.73 4.61
C TRP A 52 12.43 -6.09 4.20
N THR A 53 13.30 -6.95 3.69
CA THR A 53 13.01 -8.34 3.34
C THR A 53 14.13 -9.22 3.85
N ALA A 54 13.80 -10.45 4.26
CA ALA A 54 14.78 -11.47 4.60
C ALA A 54 14.46 -12.74 3.83
N HIS A 55 15.46 -13.31 3.16
CA HIS A 55 15.32 -14.56 2.44
C HIS A 55 15.88 -15.71 3.27
N THR A 56 15.07 -16.75 3.43
CA THR A 56 15.50 -18.07 3.89
C THR A 56 15.43 -19.03 2.71
N GLU A 57 16.02 -20.22 2.83
CA GLU A 57 16.00 -21.23 1.77
C GLU A 57 14.58 -21.61 1.29
N THR A 58 13.57 -21.40 2.12
CA THR A 58 12.20 -21.83 1.85
C THR A 58 11.18 -20.69 1.74
N ARG A 59 11.52 -19.48 2.21
CA ARG A 59 10.56 -18.37 2.33
C ARG A 59 11.23 -17.00 2.23
N THR A 60 10.54 -16.05 1.61
CA THR A 60 10.79 -14.62 1.73
C THR A 60 9.94 -14.05 2.86
N LEU A 61 10.56 -13.37 3.81
CA LEU A 61 9.92 -12.71 4.93
C LEU A 61 9.97 -11.20 4.71
N THR A 62 8.92 -10.50 5.14
CA THR A 62 8.87 -9.04 5.20
C THR A 62 8.09 -8.60 6.43
N LYS A 63 8.06 -7.29 6.71
CA LYS A 63 7.22 -6.74 7.79
C LYS A 63 5.82 -6.52 7.26
N THR A 64 4.84 -6.85 8.08
CA THR A 64 3.40 -6.73 7.77
C THR A 64 2.69 -6.09 8.95
N HIS A 65 1.48 -5.58 8.73
CA HIS A 65 0.66 -5.01 9.79
C HIS A 65 -0.79 -5.52 9.68
N PRO A 66 -1.45 -5.91 10.79
CA PRO A 66 -2.79 -6.53 10.74
C PRO A 66 -3.88 -5.71 10.05
N ALA A 67 -3.70 -4.38 9.97
CA ALA A 67 -4.64 -3.48 9.29
C ALA A 67 -4.52 -3.46 7.76
N TYR A 68 -3.46 -4.06 7.20
CA TYR A 68 -3.14 -3.98 5.78
C TYR A 68 -2.89 -5.36 5.18
N ASP A 69 -3.54 -5.63 4.05
CA ASP A 69 -3.12 -6.71 3.17
C ASP A 69 -1.80 -6.33 2.49
N THR A 70 -0.82 -7.24 2.54
CA THR A 70 0.51 -7.00 1.99
C THR A 70 0.63 -7.64 0.62
N PHE A 71 0.89 -6.82 -0.40
CA PHE A 71 1.19 -7.26 -1.75
C PHE A 71 2.66 -7.00 -2.05
N THR A 72 3.41 -8.03 -2.39
CA THR A 72 4.79 -7.90 -2.90
C THR A 72 4.76 -8.08 -4.41
N PRO A 73 5.46 -7.24 -5.20
CA PRO A 73 5.41 -7.31 -6.65
C PRO A 73 5.85 -8.69 -7.18
N VAL A 74 6.96 -9.25 -6.69
CA VAL A 74 7.43 -10.64 -6.92
C VAL A 74 8.48 -10.98 -5.85
N ASP A 75 8.44 -12.20 -5.29
CA ASP A 75 9.41 -12.67 -4.28
C ASP A 75 10.86 -12.76 -4.79
N MET A 76 11.04 -13.10 -6.07
CA MET A 76 12.33 -13.10 -6.78
C MET A 76 12.09 -12.88 -8.28
N TRP A 77 12.88 -12.01 -8.90
CA TRP A 77 12.94 -11.90 -10.36
C TRP A 77 13.83 -13.03 -10.89
N ASN A 78 13.22 -14.13 -11.34
CA ASN A 78 13.94 -15.29 -11.85
C ASN A 78 14.47 -15.10 -13.29
N SER A 79 14.07 -14.00 -13.94
CA SER A 79 14.43 -13.68 -15.32
C SER A 79 14.21 -12.20 -15.60
N ASN A 80 14.87 -11.67 -16.64
CA ASN A 80 14.66 -10.30 -17.12
C ASN A 80 13.23 -10.04 -17.60
N ASP A 81 12.47 -11.09 -17.96
CA ASP A 81 11.09 -10.97 -18.43
C ASP A 81 10.09 -10.82 -17.29
N THR A 82 10.42 -11.35 -16.10
CA THR A 82 9.58 -11.15 -14.93
C THR A 82 9.74 -9.75 -14.34
N ARG A 83 10.88 -9.08 -14.53
CA ARG A 83 11.19 -7.78 -13.93
C ARG A 83 10.35 -6.62 -14.52
N PRO A 84 9.84 -5.66 -13.71
CA PRO A 84 9.13 -4.50 -14.22
C PRO A 84 10.15 -3.61 -14.95
N ARG A 85 9.78 -3.18 -16.16
CA ARG A 85 10.58 -2.34 -17.06
C ARG A 85 10.50 -0.87 -16.67
#